data_AF-A0A183HX83-F1
#
_entry.id   AF-A0A183HX83-F1
#
_cell.length_a   1.000
_cell.length_b   1.000
_cell.length_c   1.000
_cell.angle_alpha   90.00
_cell.angle_beta   90.00
_cell.angle_gamma   90.00
#
_symmetry.space_group_name_H-M   'P 1'
#
loop_
_entity.id
_entity.type
_entity.pdbx_description
1 polymer ?
#
loop_
_entity_poly.entity_id
_entity_poly.type
_entity_poly.pdbx_seq_one_letter_code
_entity_poly.pdbx_strand_id
1 'polypeptide(L)'
;DADFKLHVDPEFGNCYTFNWDKNNNHTSSKAGPMYGIRLLLFVNTSDYMTTSESAGIRLAVHSPTDFPFPDTFGYSAPVGFASSFGLKKHVVQRLSAPYGDCQRKKKMNSSVYIYGDYDYNPEEV
;
A
#
# COMPACT_ATOMS: atom_id res chain seq x y z
N ASP A 1 -13.60 -10.41 12.38
CA ASP A 1 -12.83 -9.77 13.46
C ASP A 1 -11.35 -9.58 13.13
N ALA A 2 -11.01 -9.23 11.88
CA ALA A 2 -9.63 -8.87 11.52
C ALA A 2 -9.67 -7.91 10.32
N ASP A 3 -10.04 -6.66 10.60
CA ASP A 3 -10.08 -5.58 9.59
C ASP A 3 -8.70 -5.27 9.01
N PHE A 4 -7.64 -5.70 9.70
CA PHE A 4 -6.25 -5.55 9.31
C PHE A 4 -5.54 -6.90 9.21
N LYS A 5 -4.67 -7.03 8.20
CA LYS A 5 -3.73 -8.15 8.06
C LYS A 5 -2.31 -7.67 8.38
N LEU A 6 -1.62 -8.44 9.23
CA LEU A 6 -0.21 -8.22 9.52
C LEU A 6 0.65 -8.62 8.31
N HIS A 7 1.57 -7.74 7.95
CA HIS A 7 2.66 -7.97 7.01
C HIS A 7 3.96 -7.53 7.68
N VAL A 8 5.04 -8.29 7.53
CA VAL A 8 6.34 -7.94 8.11
C VAL A 8 7.25 -7.47 6.99
N ASP A 9 7.68 -6.22 7.11
CA ASP A 9 8.64 -5.60 6.22
C ASP A 9 10.03 -5.57 6.90
N PRO A 10 11.11 -5.91 6.17
CA PRO A 10 12.45 -5.97 6.76
C PRO A 10 13.01 -4.59 7.16
N GLU A 11 12.56 -3.50 6.54
CA GLU A 11 13.02 -2.14 6.82
C GLU A 11 12.12 -1.45 7.86
N PHE A 12 10.80 -1.62 7.75
CA PHE A 12 9.81 -0.91 8.58
C PHE A 12 9.19 -1.75 9.69
N GLY A 13 9.48 -3.05 9.74
CA GLY A 13 8.95 -3.96 10.76
C GLY A 13 7.48 -4.31 10.51
N ASN A 14 6.65 -4.24 11.55
CA ASN A 14 5.25 -4.68 11.47
C ASN A 14 4.38 -3.65 10.74
N CYS A 15 3.85 -4.05 9.58
CA CYS A 15 2.91 -3.32 8.76
C CYS A 15 1.50 -3.92 8.87
N TYR A 16 0.48 -3.07 8.77
CA TYR A 16 -0.93 -3.48 8.88
C TYR A 16 -1.71 -3.01 7.65
N THR A 17 -2.23 -3.95 6.87
CA THR A 17 -3.00 -3.65 5.65
C THR A 17 -4.50 -3.74 5.93
N PHE A 18 -5.20 -2.62 5.77
CA PHE A 18 -6.67 -2.57 5.74
C PHE A 18 -7.20 -3.01 4.39
N ASN A 19 -8.42 -3.57 4.34
CA ASN A 19 -9.10 -3.95 3.10
C ASN A 19 -8.30 -4.95 2.23
N TRP A 20 -7.62 -5.90 2.90
CA TRP A 20 -6.77 -6.89 2.25
C TRP A 20 -7.56 -8.05 1.63
N ASP A 21 -8.78 -8.32 2.13
CA ASP A 21 -9.61 -9.42 1.67
C ASP A 21 -10.32 -9.05 0.35
N LYS A 22 -9.99 -9.79 -0.71
CA LYS A 22 -10.58 -9.60 -2.04
C LYS A 22 -12.07 -9.95 -2.08
N ASN A 23 -12.51 -10.86 -1.22
CA ASN A 23 -13.89 -11.34 -1.22
C ASN A 23 -14.82 -10.44 -0.40
N ASN A 24 -14.26 -9.69 0.55
CA ASN A 24 -15.00 -8.79 1.43
C ASN A 24 -14.40 -7.39 1.38
N ASN A 25 -14.57 -6.73 0.23
CA ASN A 25 -13.97 -5.43 0.00
C ASN A 25 -14.81 -4.27 0.58
N HIS A 26 -14.12 -3.35 1.23
CA HIS A 26 -14.69 -2.07 1.63
C HIS A 26 -14.53 -1.06 0.51
N THR A 27 -15.63 -0.44 0.10
CA THR A 27 -15.65 0.60 -0.94
C THR A 27 -16.33 1.85 -0.41
N SER A 28 -15.88 3.01 -0.88
CA SER A 28 -16.53 4.29 -0.56
C SER A 28 -17.28 4.80 -1.78
N SER A 29 -18.54 5.19 -1.57
CA SER A 29 -19.42 5.74 -2.61
C SER A 29 -19.42 7.27 -2.64
N LYS A 30 -18.81 7.92 -1.66
CA LYS A 30 -18.79 9.39 -1.52
C LYS A 30 -17.38 9.88 -1.23
N ALA A 31 -16.99 10.94 -1.91
CA ALA A 31 -15.76 11.65 -1.59
C ALA A 31 -15.92 12.49 -0.32
N GLY A 32 -14.82 12.70 0.39
CA GLY A 32 -14.74 13.58 1.56
C GLY A 32 -14.14 12.88 2.80
N PRO A 33 -13.57 13.66 3.72
CA PRO A 33 -12.82 13.13 4.87
C PRO A 33 -13.69 12.33 5.85
N MET A 34 -15.02 12.53 5.85
CA MET A 34 -15.96 11.78 6.69
C MET A 34 -16.37 10.42 6.12
N TYR A 35 -16.15 10.20 4.81
CA TYR A 35 -16.53 8.96 4.11
C TYR A 35 -15.30 8.14 3.66
N GLY A 36 -14.11 8.57 4.10
CA GLY A 36 -12.86 7.86 3.89
C GLY A 36 -12.43 7.09 5.14
N ILE A 37 -11.22 6.55 5.09
CA ILE A 37 -10.58 5.88 6.22
C ILE A 37 -10.06 6.95 7.19
N ARG A 38 -10.39 6.81 8.47
CA ARG A 38 -9.88 7.68 9.54
C ARG A 38 -9.25 6.79 10.61
N LEU A 39 -7.96 6.97 10.82
CA LEU A 39 -7.18 6.20 11.80
C LEU A 39 -6.68 7.14 12.90
N LEU A 40 -6.67 6.62 14.13
CA LEU A 40 -5.92 7.20 15.24
C LEU A 40 -4.81 6.22 15.58
N LEU A 41 -3.56 6.65 15.41
CA LEU A 41 -2.39 5.80 15.55
C LEU A 41 -1.54 6.34 16.69
N PHE A 42 -1.04 5.42 17.51
CA PHE A 42 -0.14 5.72 18.62
C PHE A 42 1.29 5.36 18.21
N VAL A 43 2.19 6.34 18.32
CA VAL A 43 3.61 6.18 18.01
C VAL A 43 4.41 6.51 19.26
N ASN A 44 5.07 5.50 19.82
CA ASN A 44 5.94 5.70 20.98
C ASN A 44 7.36 6.04 20.50
N THR A 45 7.72 7.32 20.48
CA THR A 45 9.05 7.76 20.04
C THR A 45 10.18 7.32 20.96
N SER A 46 9.89 6.92 22.20
CA SER A 46 10.90 6.41 23.12
C SER A 46 11.42 5.02 22.75
N ASP A 47 10.65 4.25 21.96
CA ASP A 47 11.02 2.90 21.51
C ASP A 47 11.80 2.92 20.18
N TYR A 48 12.07 4.10 19.63
CA TYR A 48 12.79 4.25 18.37
C TYR A 48 14.28 3.95 18.56
N MET A 49 14.92 3.43 17.51
CA MET A 49 16.35 3.25 17.49
C MET A 49 17.05 4.62 17.42
N THR A 50 18.21 4.75 18.04
CA THR A 50 19.03 5.98 17.97
C THR A 50 19.48 6.32 16.56
N THR A 51 19.48 5.34 15.65
CA THR A 51 19.80 5.48 14.23
C THR A 51 18.59 5.82 13.35
N SER A 52 17.37 5.86 13.91
CA SER A 52 16.17 6.20 13.14
C SER A 52 16.21 7.68 12.73
N GLU A 53 16.18 7.93 11.42
CA GLU A 53 16.30 9.29 10.87
C GLU A 53 15.06 10.16 11.13
N SER A 54 13.88 9.55 11.27
CA SER A 54 12.63 10.28 11.50
C SER A 54 11.63 9.49 12.34
N ALA A 55 10.77 10.23 13.06
CA ALA A 55 9.64 9.68 13.81
C ALA A 55 8.33 10.03 13.10
N GLY A 56 7.50 9.03 12.86
CA GLY A 56 6.32 9.18 12.03
C GLY A 56 5.74 7.85 11.61
N ILE A 57 4.79 7.93 10.68
CA ILE A 57 4.05 6.80 10.14
C ILE A 57 4.29 6.77 8.63
N ARG A 58 4.54 5.57 8.09
CA ARG A 58 4.65 5.32 6.66
C ARG A 58 3.36 4.66 6.16
N LEU A 59 2.75 5.23 5.12
CA LEU A 59 1.50 4.78 4.51
C LEU A 59 1.77 4.41 3.06
N ALA A 60 1.42 3.20 2.63
CA ALA A 60 1.38 2.82 1.22
C ALA A 60 -0.08 2.54 0.79
N VAL A 61 -0.45 3.00 -0.40
CA VAL A 61 -1.77 2.74 -1.01
C VAL A 61 -1.55 1.83 -2.19
N HIS A 62 -2.17 0.65 -2.18
CA HIS A 62 -1.99 -0.38 -3.21
C HIS A 62 -3.27 -1.19 -3.41
N SER A 63 -3.31 -1.99 -4.48
CA SER A 63 -4.40 -2.95 -4.70
C SER A 63 -4.30 -4.15 -3.73
N PRO A 64 -5.41 -4.80 -3.33
CA PRO A 64 -5.38 -6.02 -2.50
C PRO A 64 -4.67 -7.22 -3.14
N THR A 65 -4.36 -7.14 -4.44
CA THR A 65 -3.62 -8.14 -5.21
C THR A 65 -2.11 -7.90 -5.23
N ASP A 66 -1.68 -6.70 -4.86
CA ASP A 66 -0.35 -6.20 -5.12
C ASP A 66 0.44 -6.22 -3.81
N PHE A 67 1.76 -6.44 -3.91
CA PHE A 67 2.62 -6.42 -2.74
C PHE A 67 2.82 -4.96 -2.30
N PRO A 68 2.67 -4.63 -1.00
CA PRO A 68 2.91 -3.27 -0.53
C PRO A 68 4.41 -2.94 -0.56
N PHE A 69 4.80 -1.86 -1.23
CA PHE A 69 6.17 -1.33 -1.23
C PHE A 69 6.23 0.02 -0.48
N PRO A 70 6.31 0.02 0.87
CA PRO A 70 6.32 1.25 1.67
C PRO A 70 7.60 2.09 1.53
N ASP A 71 8.69 1.47 1.10
CA ASP A 71 9.95 2.11 0.73
C ASP A 71 9.76 2.99 -0.53
N THR A 72 9.15 2.43 -1.57
CA THR A 72 9.05 3.03 -2.90
C THR A 72 7.79 3.91 -3.07
N PHE A 73 6.63 3.42 -2.63
CA PHE A 73 5.32 4.09 -2.80
C PHE A 73 4.73 4.60 -1.48
N GLY A 74 5.57 4.73 -0.45
CA GLY A 74 5.16 5.22 0.85
C GLY A 74 5.04 6.75 0.93
N TYR A 75 4.06 7.20 1.72
CA TYR A 75 3.87 8.57 2.15
C TYR A 75 4.12 8.67 3.65
N SER A 76 4.81 9.71 4.10
CA SER A 76 5.08 9.93 5.53
C SER A 76 4.07 10.88 6.15
N ALA A 77 3.58 10.54 7.34
CA ALA A 77 2.81 11.42 8.20
C ALA A 77 3.59 11.67 9.50
N PRO A 78 3.82 12.94 9.91
CA PRO A 78 4.49 13.24 11.17
C PRO A 78 3.60 12.92 12.38
N VAL A 79 4.24 12.68 13.52
CA VAL A 79 3.54 12.60 14.81
C VAL A 79 3.14 13.98 15.33
N GLY A 80 2.15 14.04 16.22
CA GLY A 80 1.73 15.28 16.90
C GLY A 80 0.71 16.14 16.15
N PHE A 81 0.42 15.85 14.87
CA PHE A 81 -0.56 16.58 14.07
C PHE A 81 -1.48 15.61 13.31
N ALA A 82 -2.70 16.07 13.01
CA ALA A 82 -3.58 15.36 12.09
C ALA A 82 -3.11 15.55 10.64
N SER A 83 -2.90 14.44 9.93
CA SER A 83 -2.52 14.45 8.51
C SER A 83 -3.69 13.96 7.65
N SER A 84 -3.94 14.61 6.52
CA SER A 84 -5.01 14.24 5.58
C SER A 84 -4.46 14.03 4.18
N PHE A 85 -4.70 12.84 3.60
CA PHE A 85 -4.26 12.47 2.27
C PHE A 85 -5.47 12.32 1.35
N GLY A 86 -5.53 13.16 0.31
CA GLY A 86 -6.52 13.04 -0.76
C GLY A 86 -6.01 12.09 -1.84
N LEU A 87 -6.81 11.10 -2.23
CA LEU A 87 -6.44 10.12 -3.25
C LEU A 87 -7.26 10.31 -4.51
N LYS A 88 -6.61 10.19 -5.67
CA LYS A 88 -7.25 10.15 -6.98
C LYS A 88 -6.75 8.91 -7.71
N LYS A 89 -7.66 7.97 -8.01
CA LYS A 89 -7.31 6.76 -8.75
C LYS A 89 -7.06 7.11 -10.22
N HIS A 90 -5.88 6.78 -10.72
CA HIS A 90 -5.55 6.82 -12.13
C HIS A 90 -5.39 5.38 -12.65
N VAL A 91 -5.88 5.09 -13.86
CA VAL A 91 -5.81 3.75 -14.46
C VAL A 91 -5.34 3.88 -15.89
N VAL A 92 -4.20 3.26 -16.19
CA VAL A 92 -3.64 3.18 -17.54
C VAL A 92 -3.87 1.77 -18.09
N GLN A 93 -4.55 1.68 -19.23
CA GLN A 93 -4.73 0.42 -19.93
C GLN A 93 -3.94 0.43 -21.24
N ARG A 94 -2.91 -0.41 -21.31
CA ARG A 94 -2.10 -0.55 -22.53
C ARG A 94 -2.62 -1.66 -23.44
N LEU A 95 -2.39 -1.47 -24.73
CA LEU A 95 -2.61 -2.50 -25.74
C LEU A 95 -1.39 -3.42 -25.78
N SER A 96 -1.66 -4.72 -25.89
CA SER A 96 -0.65 -5.75 -26.13
C SER A 96 -0.29 -5.82 -27.61
N ALA A 97 0.62 -6.73 -27.97
CA ALA A 97 1.04 -6.94 -29.35
C ALA A 97 -0.18 -7.09 -30.28
N PRO A 98 -0.16 -6.44 -31.47
CA PRO A 98 0.98 -5.77 -32.13
C PRO A 98 1.20 -4.30 -31.73
N TYR A 99 0.38 -3.71 -30.86
CA TYR A 99 0.43 -2.27 -30.56
C TYR A 99 1.42 -1.88 -29.46
N GLY A 100 1.98 -2.86 -28.74
CA GLY A 100 3.00 -2.67 -27.72
C GLY A 100 3.33 -3.98 -26.99
N ASP A 101 4.41 -3.98 -26.21
CA ASP A 101 4.89 -5.18 -25.51
C ASP A 101 4.26 -5.37 -24.12
N CYS A 102 2.99 -4.98 -23.97
CA CYS A 102 2.27 -5.14 -22.71
C CYS A 102 1.89 -6.61 -22.49
N GLN A 103 2.45 -7.23 -21.44
CA GLN A 103 2.06 -8.56 -21.01
C GLN A 103 0.86 -8.49 -20.06
N ARG A 104 -0.26 -9.11 -20.45
CA ARG A 104 -1.49 -9.13 -19.61
C ARG A 104 -1.43 -10.10 -18.44
N LYS A 105 -0.52 -11.08 -18.46
CA LYS A 105 -0.43 -12.09 -17.41
C LYS A 105 0.30 -11.48 -16.21
N LYS A 106 -0.47 -11.09 -15.19
CA LYS A 106 0.04 -10.51 -13.94
C LYS A 106 0.74 -11.53 -13.04
N LYS A 107 0.26 -12.78 -13.04
CA LYS A 107 0.91 -13.90 -12.35
C LYS A 107 2.01 -14.47 -13.23
N MET A 108 3.25 -14.02 -13.02
CA MET A 108 4.40 -14.75 -13.53
C MET A 108 4.67 -15.93 -12.60
N ASN A 109 4.13 -17.08 -12.99
CA ASN A 109 4.47 -18.37 -12.40
C ASN A 109 5.91 -18.73 -12.83
N SER A 110 6.88 -18.01 -12.28
CA SER A 110 8.28 -18.09 -12.67
C SER A 110 9.13 -17.97 -11.43
N SER A 111 10.11 -18.87 -11.29
CA SER A 111 11.13 -18.90 -10.24
C SER A 111 12.02 -17.65 -10.19
N VAL A 112 11.74 -16.65 -11.04
CA VAL A 112 12.47 -15.39 -11.20
C VAL A 112 11.91 -14.28 -10.28
N TYR A 113 10.66 -14.37 -9.83
CA TYR A 113 10.03 -13.33 -9.01
C TYR A 113 10.06 -13.65 -7.52
N ILE A 114 10.52 -12.68 -6.72
CA ILE A 114 10.65 -12.80 -5.27
C ILE A 114 9.31 -12.73 -4.50
N TYR A 115 8.25 -12.20 -5.12
CA TYR A 115 6.87 -12.13 -4.61
C TYR A 115 5.90 -12.80 -5.59
N GLY A 116 6.14 -14.08 -5.91
CA GLY A 116 5.45 -14.81 -6.99
C GLY A 116 3.92 -14.92 -6.89
N ASP A 117 3.33 -14.72 -5.72
CA ASP A 117 1.87 -14.74 -5.51
C ASP A 117 1.19 -13.37 -5.68
N TYR A 118 1.97 -12.31 -5.88
CA TYR A 118 1.49 -10.94 -6.01
C TYR A 118 1.51 -10.48 -7.47
N ASP A 119 0.57 -9.60 -7.79
CA ASP A 119 0.57 -8.89 -9.05
C ASP A 119 1.64 -7.78 -8.98
N TYR A 120 2.50 -7.69 -10.00
CA TYR A 120 3.50 -6.64 -10.12
C TYR A 120 3.05 -5.59 -11.13
N ASN A 121 2.87 -4.36 -10.67
CA ASN A 121 2.58 -3.23 -11.54
C ASN A 121 3.58 -2.10 -11.28
N PRO A 122 4.59 -1.89 -12.16
CA PRO A 122 5.62 -0.88 -11.94
C PRO A 122 5.13 0.58 -12.10
N GLU A 123 3.84 0.77 -12.38
CA GLU A 123 3.25 2.07 -12.71
C GLU A 123 2.16 2.49 -11.73
N GLU A 124 2.28 2.11 -10.46
CA GLU A 124 1.37 2.57 -9.42
C GLU A 124 1.56 4.07 -9.12
N VAL A 125 0.81 4.92 -9.83
CA VAL A 125 0.21 6.20 -9.38
C VAL A 125 -1.12 6.44 -10.10
#